data_AF-A0A9W4IKL3-F1
#
_entry.id   AF-A0A9W4IKL3-F1
#
_cell.length_a   1.000
_cell.length_b   1.000
_cell.length_c   1.000
_cell.angle_alpha   90.00
_cell.angle_beta   90.00
_cell.angle_gamma   90.00
#
_symmetry.space_group_name_H-M   'P 1'
#
loop_
_entity.id
_entity.type
_entity.pdbx_description
1 polymer ?
#
loop_
_entity_poly.entity_id
_entity_poly.type
_entity_poly.pdbx_seq_one_letter_code
_entity_poly.pdbx_strand_id
1 'polypeptide(L)'
;MDGMLKELGFECVTFVIKNDDQTPAWTLSREILSLLDPQVKASLPSLFCCYYAGHGDISDSSLREEISWHNIAGVLESAKLVDSLVILDCCHAAAARRSNSMTNIHIIAACGARDMTAGRSSPVSLSQRLSRSLRHSRSRGLTTVDWFLQAEAKKPENAPHAVFETFSGTDMISVIEGKTKFCPSRIPRPVSGLSQAPQDVFAWLTLEGPGDTASDLEKVIRSLPRNVKAEVWGADISDASTLIELRMSWEAWILWTSVVHLEFRGVVLGVNLHWQ
;
A
#
# COMPACT_ATOMS: atom_id res chain seq x y z
N MET A 1 11.13 2.89 -15.47
CA MET A 1 10.26 3.57 -14.49
C MET A 1 9.99 5.01 -14.89
N ASP A 2 11.03 5.82 -15.11
CA ASP A 2 10.92 7.24 -15.51
C ASP A 2 9.85 7.52 -16.59
N GLY A 3 9.93 6.88 -17.75
CA GLY A 3 8.94 7.07 -18.83
C GLY A 3 7.50 6.72 -18.43
N MET A 4 7.33 5.71 -17.57
CA MET A 4 6.00 5.28 -17.08
C MET A 4 5.43 6.29 -16.06
N LEU A 5 6.26 6.85 -15.19
CA LEU A 5 5.83 7.91 -14.26
C LEU A 5 5.56 9.22 -15.01
N LYS A 6 6.33 9.55 -16.04
CA LYS A 6 6.03 10.69 -16.93
C LYS A 6 4.70 10.52 -17.67
N GLU A 7 4.36 9.31 -18.11
CA GLU A 7 3.04 9.00 -18.68
C GLU A 7 1.89 9.25 -17.68
N LEU A 8 2.18 9.17 -16.38
CA LEU A 8 1.25 9.47 -15.29
C LEU A 8 1.23 10.96 -14.90
N GLY A 9 2.04 11.80 -15.56
CA GLY A 9 2.12 13.23 -15.28
C GLY A 9 3.12 13.62 -14.19
N PHE A 10 3.97 12.69 -13.72
CA PHE A 10 5.03 13.03 -12.76
C PHE A 10 6.19 13.78 -13.43
N GLU A 11 6.67 14.81 -12.74
CA GLU A 11 7.99 15.38 -12.99
C GLU A 11 9.04 14.53 -12.30
N CYS A 12 9.80 13.77 -13.08
CA CYS A 12 10.76 12.81 -12.55
C CYS A 12 12.15 13.40 -12.40
N VAL A 13 12.73 13.24 -11.22
CA VAL A 13 14.15 13.49 -10.93
C VAL A 13 14.83 12.17 -10.60
N THR A 14 15.94 11.87 -11.28
CA THR A 14 16.74 10.67 -10.99
C THR A 14 17.92 11.06 -10.11
N PHE A 15 17.98 10.46 -8.92
CA PHE A 15 19.12 10.57 -8.02
C PHE A 15 19.92 9.26 -8.03
N VAL A 16 21.23 9.36 -8.23
CA VAL A 16 22.14 8.21 -8.22
C VAL A 16 22.95 8.24 -6.93
N ILE A 17 22.72 7.25 -6.07
CA ILE A 17 23.53 7.05 -4.86
C ILE A 17 24.90 6.57 -5.31
N LYS A 18 25.93 7.41 -5.12
CA LYS A 18 27.29 7.07 -5.49
C LYS A 18 27.92 6.13 -4.46
N ASN A 19 28.82 5.25 -4.90
CA ASN A 19 29.49 4.30 -4.02
C ASN A 19 30.54 4.96 -3.10
N ASP A 20 31.00 6.15 -3.43
CA ASP A 20 31.97 6.94 -2.66
C ASP A 20 31.30 7.93 -1.69
N ASP A 21 29.97 8.05 -1.69
CA ASP A 21 29.23 8.88 -0.74
C ASP A 21 29.36 8.28 0.67
N GLN A 22 29.98 9.03 1.57
CA GLN A 22 30.17 8.64 2.97
C GLN A 22 28.89 8.82 3.81
N THR A 23 27.92 9.56 3.30
CA THR A 23 26.67 9.91 4.00
C THR A 23 25.44 9.77 3.10
N PRO A 24 25.23 8.62 2.44
CA PRO A 24 24.23 8.48 1.39
C PRO A 24 22.79 8.69 1.90
N ALA A 25 22.49 8.31 3.15
CA ALA A 25 21.20 8.57 3.77
C ALA A 25 20.91 10.07 3.94
N TRP A 26 21.91 10.84 4.40
CA TRP A 26 21.76 12.30 4.54
C TRP A 26 21.56 12.92 3.16
N THR A 27 22.43 12.60 2.21
CA THR A 27 22.37 13.14 0.86
C THR A 27 20.99 12.89 0.24
N LEU A 28 20.50 11.64 0.29
CA LEU A 28 19.18 11.28 -0.21
C LEU A 28 18.07 12.04 0.51
N SER A 29 18.10 12.12 1.84
CA SER A 29 17.09 12.86 2.62
C SER A 29 17.03 14.33 2.24
N ARG A 30 18.19 14.96 2.03
CA ARG A 30 18.29 16.36 1.58
C ARG A 30 17.71 16.54 0.17
N GLU A 31 17.96 15.62 -0.74
CA GLU A 31 17.38 15.68 -2.08
C GLU A 31 15.85 15.46 -2.06
N ILE A 32 15.34 14.55 -1.23
CA ILE A 32 13.89 14.38 -1.08
C ILE A 32 13.27 15.66 -0.50
N LEU A 33 13.87 16.24 0.54
CA LEU A 33 13.41 17.51 1.12
C LEU A 33 13.40 18.64 0.10
N SER A 34 14.43 18.76 -0.75
CA SER A 34 14.50 19.84 -1.75
C SER A 34 13.36 19.76 -2.77
N LEU A 35 12.85 18.56 -3.06
CA LEU A 35 11.72 18.32 -3.94
C LEU A 35 10.36 18.54 -3.24
N LEU A 36 10.26 18.19 -1.96
CA LEU A 36 9.02 18.33 -1.17
C LEU A 36 8.79 19.78 -0.70
N ASP A 37 9.84 20.48 -0.30
CA ASP A 37 9.78 21.83 0.29
C ASP A 37 8.92 22.83 -0.49
N PRO A 38 9.05 22.95 -1.83
CA PRO A 38 8.22 23.84 -2.62
C PRO A 38 6.73 23.48 -2.55
N GLN A 39 6.40 22.19 -2.55
CA GLN A 39 5.02 21.70 -2.51
C GLN A 39 4.39 21.95 -1.14
N VAL A 40 5.15 21.69 -0.07
CA VAL A 40 4.73 21.98 1.30
C VAL A 40 4.46 23.47 1.48
N LYS A 41 5.36 24.34 0.98
CA LYS A 41 5.18 25.80 1.04
C LYS A 41 3.98 26.29 0.23
N ALA A 42 3.72 25.67 -0.92
CA ALA A 42 2.54 26.00 -1.74
C ALA A 42 1.22 25.57 -1.08
N SER A 43 1.25 24.64 -0.11
CA SER A 43 0.06 24.09 0.55
C SER A 43 -0.96 23.51 -0.45
N LEU A 44 -0.48 23.03 -1.59
CA LEU A 44 -1.31 22.38 -2.60
C LEU A 44 -1.31 20.86 -2.37
N PRO A 45 -2.49 20.21 -2.44
CA PRO A 45 -2.56 18.76 -2.48
C PRO A 45 -1.68 18.25 -3.63
N SER A 46 -0.71 17.41 -3.29
CA SER A 46 0.25 16.88 -4.24
C SER A 46 0.61 15.44 -3.89
N LEU A 47 1.06 14.70 -4.91
CA LEU A 47 1.51 13.32 -4.77
C LEU A 47 3.00 13.26 -5.07
N PHE A 48 3.79 12.83 -4.09
CA PHE A 48 5.20 12.53 -4.27
C PHE A 48 5.39 11.03 -4.54
N CYS A 49 6.14 10.69 -5.60
CA CYS A 49 6.47 9.31 -5.90
C CYS A 49 7.96 9.05 -5.68
N CYS A 50 8.29 8.17 -4.72
CA CYS A 50 9.64 7.68 -4.52
C CYS A 50 9.78 6.30 -5.16
N TYR A 51 10.74 6.12 -6.06
CA TYR A 51 11.06 4.82 -6.65
C TYR A 51 12.51 4.46 -6.33
N TYR A 52 12.70 3.27 -5.78
CA TYR A 52 14.01 2.69 -5.53
C TYR A 52 14.14 1.34 -6.24
N ALA A 53 15.28 1.13 -6.91
CA ALA A 53 15.66 -0.15 -7.46
C ALA A 53 17.14 -0.41 -7.19
N GLY A 54 17.43 -1.54 -6.58
CA GLY A 54 18.77 -1.86 -6.11
C GLY A 54 18.78 -3.06 -5.17
N HIS A 55 19.87 -3.19 -4.42
CA HIS A 55 20.00 -4.18 -3.37
C HIS A 55 19.40 -3.64 -2.08
N GLY A 56 18.43 -4.35 -1.50
CA GLY A 56 17.97 -4.12 -0.14
C GLY A 56 18.67 -5.07 0.81
N ASP A 57 18.81 -4.66 2.07
CA ASP A 57 19.40 -5.47 3.14
C ASP A 57 18.29 -5.92 4.10
N ILE A 58 18.41 -7.17 4.58
CA ILE A 58 17.53 -7.72 5.60
C ILE A 58 17.75 -7.04 6.96
N SER A 59 18.91 -6.41 7.17
CA SER A 59 19.22 -5.69 8.39
C SER A 59 18.45 -4.36 8.46
N ASP A 60 17.57 -4.27 9.45
CA ASP A 60 16.90 -3.04 9.88
C ASP A 60 16.00 -2.32 8.85
N SER A 61 15.43 -3.07 7.91
CA SER A 61 14.55 -2.51 6.86
C SER A 61 15.27 -1.50 5.98
N SER A 62 16.56 -1.70 5.75
CA SER A 62 17.40 -0.72 5.07
C SER A 62 17.29 -0.89 3.55
N LEU A 63 17.09 0.21 2.83
CA LEU A 63 17.12 0.19 1.36
C LEU A 63 18.50 -0.19 0.83
N ARG A 64 19.55 0.07 1.63
CA ARG A 64 20.96 -0.28 1.44
C ARG A 64 21.60 -0.24 2.84
N GLU A 65 22.71 -0.94 3.10
CA GLU A 65 23.38 -0.99 4.43
C GLU A 65 23.47 0.39 5.12
N GLU A 66 23.73 1.45 4.37
CA GLU A 66 23.91 2.80 4.90
C GLU A 66 22.66 3.70 4.80
N ILE A 67 21.53 3.18 4.29
CA ILE A 67 20.28 3.92 4.06
C ILE A 67 19.11 3.21 4.73
N SER A 68 18.87 3.55 6.00
CA SER A 68 17.68 3.10 6.72
C SER A 68 16.41 3.69 6.14
N TRP A 69 15.39 2.85 5.96
CA TRP A 69 14.03 3.29 5.61
C TRP A 69 13.48 4.35 6.56
N HIS A 70 13.79 4.27 7.86
CA HIS A 70 13.29 5.19 8.88
C HIS A 70 13.64 6.66 8.59
N ASN A 71 14.81 6.91 7.99
CA ASN A 71 15.23 8.26 7.63
C ASN A 71 14.37 8.82 6.49
N ILE A 72 14.08 7.98 5.49
CA ILE A 72 13.25 8.36 4.35
C ILE A 72 11.80 8.57 4.81
N ALA A 73 11.29 7.64 5.61
CA ALA A 73 9.95 7.71 6.18
C ALA A 73 9.75 9.01 6.98
N GLY A 74 10.68 9.36 7.87
CA GLY A 74 10.59 10.58 8.67
C GLY A 74 10.54 11.86 7.82
N VAL A 75 11.26 11.89 6.69
CA VAL A 75 11.18 12.99 5.72
C VAL A 75 9.79 13.05 5.08
N LEU A 76 9.27 11.92 4.59
CA LEU A 76 7.95 11.87 3.96
C LEU A 76 6.83 12.26 4.93
N GLU A 77 6.88 11.79 6.17
CA GLU A 77 5.91 12.13 7.22
C GLU A 77 5.90 13.62 7.58
N SER A 78 7.06 14.28 7.49
CA SER A 78 7.16 15.72 7.77
C SER A 78 6.37 16.56 6.76
N ALA A 79 6.12 16.04 5.55
CA ALA A 79 5.34 16.67 4.49
C ALA A 79 3.84 16.40 4.64
N LYS A 80 3.21 16.94 5.69
CA LYS A 80 1.81 16.66 6.10
C LYS A 80 0.71 16.86 5.04
N LEU A 81 1.00 17.60 3.97
CA LEU A 81 0.04 17.91 2.89
C LEU A 81 0.36 17.18 1.57
N VAL A 82 1.38 16.33 1.57
CA VAL A 82 1.87 15.65 0.37
C VAL A 82 1.71 14.15 0.58
N ASP A 83 0.75 13.56 -0.12
CA ASP A 83 0.61 12.10 -0.12
C ASP A 83 1.84 11.50 -0.81
N SER A 84 2.27 10.32 -0.37
CA SER A 84 3.46 9.66 -0.90
C SER A 84 3.15 8.25 -1.39
N LEU A 85 3.55 7.96 -2.62
CA LEU A 85 3.65 6.62 -3.15
C LEU A 85 5.12 6.20 -3.17
N VAL A 86 5.45 5.08 -2.56
CA VAL A 86 6.79 4.52 -2.55
C VAL A 86 6.80 3.17 -3.24
N ILE A 87 7.68 3.01 -4.23
CA ILE A 87 7.82 1.77 -5.00
C ILE A 87 9.23 1.24 -4.75
N LEU A 88 9.33 0.05 -4.18
CA LEU A 88 10.59 -0.59 -3.80
C LEU A 88 10.82 -1.86 -4.64
N ASP A 89 11.61 -1.76 -5.70
CA ASP A 89 12.01 -2.89 -6.57
C ASP A 89 13.38 -3.43 -6.13
N CYS A 90 13.43 -4.00 -4.93
CA CYS A 90 14.63 -4.58 -4.30
C CYS A 90 14.28 -5.82 -3.44
N CYS A 91 15.30 -6.60 -3.04
CA CYS A 91 15.13 -7.65 -2.03
C CYS A 91 14.75 -7.06 -0.67
N HIS A 92 14.09 -7.85 0.19
CA HIS A 92 13.75 -7.45 1.55
C HIS A 92 12.95 -6.12 1.64
N ALA A 93 12.23 -5.78 0.57
CA ALA A 93 11.64 -4.47 0.37
C ALA A 93 10.54 -4.11 1.37
N ALA A 94 9.71 -5.07 1.77
CA ALA A 94 8.60 -4.81 2.69
C ALA A 94 9.04 -5.01 4.14
N ALA A 95 9.56 -4.00 4.81
CA ALA A 95 9.90 -4.09 6.24
C ALA A 95 9.49 -2.84 7.04
N ALA A 96 8.68 -1.98 6.42
CA ALA A 96 8.30 -0.72 7.00
C ALA A 96 7.34 -0.90 8.20
N ARG A 97 7.70 -0.36 9.36
CA ARG A 97 6.81 -0.35 10.53
C ARG A 97 5.81 0.80 10.40
N ARG A 98 4.52 0.53 10.54
CA ARG A 98 3.48 1.58 10.45
C ARG A 98 3.78 2.75 11.39
N SER A 99 3.39 3.92 10.93
CA SER A 99 3.46 5.17 11.67
C SER A 99 2.08 5.77 11.90
N ASN A 100 1.97 6.58 12.95
CA ASN A 100 0.75 7.29 13.31
C ASN A 100 0.63 8.65 12.59
N SER A 101 1.37 8.86 11.49
CA SER A 101 1.27 10.09 10.70
C SER A 101 -0.10 10.20 10.00
N MET A 102 -0.57 11.44 9.85
CA MET A 102 -1.80 11.76 9.10
C MET A 102 -1.59 11.72 7.58
N THR A 103 -0.34 11.85 7.11
CA THR A 103 0.01 11.84 5.69
C THR A 103 -0.24 10.45 5.10
N ASN A 104 -0.87 10.33 3.93
CA ASN A 104 -1.04 9.03 3.31
C ASN A 104 0.29 8.60 2.67
N ILE A 105 0.83 7.47 3.12
CA ILE A 105 2.06 6.89 2.57
C ILE A 105 1.75 5.45 2.19
N HIS A 106 1.68 5.18 0.89
CA HIS A 106 1.48 3.84 0.34
C HIS A 106 2.80 3.28 -0.17
N ILE A 107 3.09 2.02 0.14
CA ILE A 107 4.29 1.32 -0.28
C ILE A 107 3.89 0.14 -1.16
N ILE A 108 4.48 0.04 -2.35
CA ILE A 108 4.44 -1.13 -3.23
C ILE A 108 5.84 -1.73 -3.28
N ALA A 109 6.04 -2.84 -2.58
CA ALA A 109 7.31 -3.53 -2.46
C ALA A 109 7.35 -4.78 -3.35
N ALA A 110 8.51 -5.09 -3.94
CA ALA A 110 8.65 -6.23 -4.86
C ALA A 110 8.56 -7.59 -4.16
N CYS A 111 8.83 -7.64 -2.85
CA CYS A 111 8.78 -8.85 -2.03
C CYS A 111 8.62 -8.50 -0.54
N GLY A 112 8.31 -9.51 0.28
CA GLY A 112 8.23 -9.42 1.75
C GLY A 112 9.56 -9.09 2.43
N ALA A 113 9.52 -8.72 3.73
CA ALA A 113 10.69 -8.40 4.57
C ALA A 113 11.79 -9.46 4.52
N ARG A 114 11.36 -10.72 4.50
CA ARG A 114 12.22 -11.91 4.58
C ARG A 114 12.34 -12.62 3.24
N ASP A 115 11.74 -12.07 2.21
CA ASP A 115 11.77 -12.62 0.87
C ASP A 115 12.84 -11.91 0.04
N MET A 116 13.42 -12.64 -0.90
CA MET A 116 14.31 -12.07 -1.90
C MET A 116 13.53 -11.83 -3.19
N THR A 117 13.87 -10.76 -3.91
CA THR A 117 13.46 -10.70 -5.31
C THR A 117 14.13 -11.84 -6.05
N ALA A 118 13.39 -12.53 -6.90
CA ALA A 118 13.95 -13.62 -7.67
C ALA A 118 15.16 -13.09 -8.46
N GLY A 119 16.28 -13.84 -8.43
CA GLY A 119 17.54 -13.43 -9.04
C GLY A 119 17.43 -13.24 -10.56
N ARG A 120 18.55 -13.06 -11.26
CA ARG A 120 18.61 -12.87 -12.73
C ARG A 120 17.85 -13.92 -13.57
N SER A 121 17.45 -15.03 -12.96
CA SER A 121 16.64 -16.10 -13.54
C SER A 121 15.12 -15.81 -13.61
N SER A 122 14.59 -14.80 -12.91
CA SER A 122 13.19 -14.40 -13.06
C SER A 122 13.03 -13.38 -14.17
N PRO A 123 12.14 -13.62 -15.16
CA PRO A 123 12.10 -12.81 -16.35
C PRO A 123 11.41 -11.45 -16.16
N VAL A 124 10.75 -11.19 -15.02
CA VAL A 124 9.92 -9.99 -14.85
C VAL A 124 10.05 -9.35 -13.46
N SER A 125 10.57 -8.12 -13.39
CA SER A 125 10.66 -7.32 -12.15
C SER A 125 9.31 -6.70 -11.75
N LEU A 126 9.20 -6.18 -10.51
CA LEU A 126 8.00 -5.45 -10.09
C LEU A 126 7.72 -4.25 -11.02
N SER A 127 8.76 -3.48 -11.35
CA SER A 127 8.63 -2.32 -12.24
C SER A 127 8.07 -2.68 -13.61
N GLN A 128 8.47 -3.84 -14.16
CA GLN A 128 7.93 -4.33 -15.43
C GLN A 128 6.46 -4.74 -15.31
N ARG A 129 6.05 -5.34 -14.18
CA ARG A 129 4.65 -5.70 -13.92
C ARG A 129 3.77 -4.45 -13.76
N LEU A 130 4.22 -3.45 -13.00
CA LEU A 130 3.54 -2.16 -12.85
C LEU A 130 3.41 -1.40 -14.17
N SER A 131 4.46 -1.41 -14.99
CA SER A 131 4.41 -0.77 -16.31
C SER A 131 3.40 -1.46 -17.24
N ARG A 132 3.30 -2.79 -17.18
CA ARG A 132 2.31 -3.55 -17.95
C ARG A 132 0.89 -3.28 -17.47
N SER A 133 0.64 -3.22 -16.16
CA SER A 133 -0.70 -2.93 -15.63
C SER A 133 -1.17 -1.52 -15.99
N LEU A 134 -0.29 -0.52 -15.96
CA LEU A 134 -0.62 0.86 -16.35
C LEU A 134 -1.20 0.96 -17.77
N ARG A 135 -0.61 0.23 -18.73
CA ARG A 135 -1.06 0.23 -20.14
C ARG A 135 -2.51 -0.25 -20.31
N HIS A 136 -3.02 -1.04 -19.36
CA HIS A 136 -4.40 -1.56 -19.40
C HIS A 136 -5.41 -0.63 -18.70
N SER A 137 -4.94 0.32 -17.89
CA SER A 137 -5.79 1.18 -17.05
C SER A 137 -6.06 2.56 -17.63
N ARG A 138 -5.57 2.87 -18.84
CA ARG A 138 -5.56 4.22 -19.43
C ARG A 138 -6.93 4.91 -19.58
N SER A 139 -8.05 4.24 -19.33
CA SER A 139 -9.41 4.79 -19.53
C SER A 139 -10.25 4.92 -18.25
N ARG A 140 -9.76 4.45 -17.10
CA ARG A 140 -10.46 4.49 -15.81
C ARG A 140 -9.49 5.09 -14.79
N GLY A 141 -9.98 5.88 -13.82
CA GLY A 141 -9.12 6.39 -12.76
C GLY A 141 -8.32 5.24 -12.13
N LEU A 142 -7.08 5.51 -11.73
CA LEU A 142 -6.15 4.48 -11.24
C LEU A 142 -5.74 4.82 -9.81
N THR A 143 -6.14 4.01 -8.83
CA THR A 143 -5.61 4.10 -7.47
C THR A 143 -4.32 3.29 -7.34
N THR A 144 -3.54 3.56 -6.29
CA THR A 144 -2.34 2.75 -5.99
C THR A 144 -2.69 1.28 -5.71
N VAL A 145 -3.86 1.04 -5.10
CA VAL A 145 -4.40 -0.29 -4.81
C VAL A 145 -4.72 -1.02 -6.11
N ASP A 146 -5.48 -0.40 -7.00
CA ASP A 146 -5.82 -0.98 -8.31
C ASP A 146 -4.56 -1.30 -9.11
N TRP A 147 -3.58 -0.40 -9.04
CA TRP A 147 -2.32 -0.57 -9.74
C TRP A 147 -1.53 -1.79 -9.24
N PHE A 148 -1.47 -1.97 -7.92
CA PHE A 148 -0.90 -3.15 -7.25
C PHE A 148 -1.65 -4.43 -7.63
N LEU A 149 -2.98 -4.46 -7.46
CA LEU A 149 -3.80 -5.63 -7.73
C LEU A 149 -3.67 -6.10 -9.18
N GLN A 150 -3.63 -5.17 -10.13
CA GLN A 150 -3.42 -5.51 -11.55
C GLN A 150 -2.02 -6.04 -11.85
N ALA A 151 -1.00 -5.55 -11.14
CA ALA A 151 0.37 -6.04 -11.28
C ALA A 151 0.55 -7.44 -10.67
N GLU A 152 -0.15 -7.75 -9.58
CA GLU A 152 -0.19 -9.09 -8.98
C GLU A 152 -1.04 -10.07 -9.81
N ALA A 153 -2.18 -9.66 -10.34
CA ALA A 153 -3.05 -10.53 -11.15
C ALA A 153 -2.37 -11.07 -12.42
N LYS A 154 -1.37 -10.36 -12.94
CA LYS A 154 -0.58 -10.76 -14.12
C LYS A 154 0.83 -11.23 -13.76
N LYS A 155 1.06 -11.60 -12.51
CA LYS A 155 2.35 -12.08 -12.02
C LYS A 155 2.69 -13.44 -12.67
N PRO A 156 3.90 -13.60 -13.25
CA PRO A 156 4.39 -14.91 -13.67
C PRO A 156 4.49 -15.87 -12.49
N GLU A 157 4.36 -17.18 -12.74
CA GLU A 157 4.41 -18.22 -11.72
C GLU A 157 5.68 -18.13 -10.85
N ASN A 158 6.83 -17.87 -11.48
CA ASN A 158 8.14 -17.80 -10.81
C ASN A 158 8.54 -16.39 -10.29
N ALA A 159 7.64 -15.40 -10.37
CA ALA A 159 7.91 -14.08 -9.83
C ALA A 159 7.49 -13.99 -8.35
N PRO A 160 8.26 -13.28 -7.49
CA PRO A 160 7.90 -13.07 -6.09
C PRO A 160 6.60 -12.27 -5.98
N HIS A 161 5.83 -12.57 -4.94
CA HIS A 161 4.63 -11.79 -4.60
C HIS A 161 5.03 -10.39 -4.16
N ALA A 162 4.49 -9.37 -4.83
CA ALA A 162 4.62 -8.00 -4.36
C ALA A 162 3.77 -7.81 -3.10
N VAL A 163 4.17 -6.84 -2.30
CA VAL A 163 3.47 -6.47 -1.07
C VAL A 163 2.97 -5.05 -1.21
N PHE A 164 1.73 -4.83 -0.79
CA PHE A 164 1.15 -3.50 -0.62
C PHE A 164 1.04 -3.21 0.88
N GLU A 165 1.59 -2.09 1.32
CA GLU A 165 1.51 -1.65 2.70
C GLU A 165 1.04 -0.19 2.76
N THR A 166 0.16 0.09 3.73
CA THR A 166 -0.17 1.46 4.12
C THR A 166 0.67 1.82 5.33
N PHE A 167 1.71 2.61 5.10
CA PHE A 167 2.66 3.00 6.13
C PHE A 167 2.04 4.02 7.10
N SER A 168 1.30 4.98 6.56
CA SER A 168 0.54 5.97 7.32
C SER A 168 -0.64 6.51 6.50
N GLY A 169 -1.55 7.22 7.17
CA GLY A 169 -2.80 7.68 6.56
C GLY A 169 -3.73 6.53 6.16
N THR A 170 -4.91 6.87 5.66
CA THR A 170 -6.00 5.92 5.39
C THR A 170 -6.84 6.23 4.18
N ASP A 171 -6.56 7.35 3.53
CA ASP A 171 -7.24 7.73 2.31
C ASP A 171 -6.58 6.99 1.13
N MET A 172 -7.37 6.62 0.13
CA MET A 172 -6.83 6.01 -1.08
C MET A 172 -6.06 7.05 -1.92
N ILE A 173 -4.84 6.71 -2.32
CA ILE A 173 -4.05 7.54 -3.22
C ILE A 173 -4.45 7.25 -4.67
N SER A 174 -4.79 8.32 -5.39
CA SER A 174 -5.13 8.30 -6.82
C SER A 174 -3.94 8.73 -7.65
N VAL A 175 -3.55 7.89 -8.61
CA VAL A 175 -2.40 8.09 -9.50
C VAL A 175 -2.83 8.69 -10.85
N ILE A 176 -4.06 8.40 -11.29
CA ILE A 176 -4.69 9.05 -12.44
C ILE A 176 -6.10 9.49 -12.04
N GLU A 177 -6.39 10.79 -12.15
CA GLU A 177 -7.75 11.29 -12.02
C GLU A 177 -8.60 10.82 -13.21
N GLY A 178 -9.54 9.92 -12.95
CA GLY A 178 -10.58 9.56 -13.91
C GLY A 178 -11.73 10.56 -13.88
N LYS A 179 -12.50 10.65 -14.98
CA LYS A 179 -13.81 11.35 -14.99
C LYS A 179 -14.86 10.73 -14.06
N THR A 180 -14.55 9.57 -13.49
CA THR A 180 -15.38 8.91 -12.49
C THR A 180 -15.39 9.78 -11.24
N LYS A 181 -16.56 10.37 -10.94
CA LYS A 181 -16.83 10.98 -9.64
C LYS A 181 -16.37 10.01 -8.57
N PHE A 182 -15.28 10.34 -7.88
CA PHE A 182 -14.86 9.61 -6.71
C PHE A 182 -16.08 9.50 -5.80
N CYS A 183 -16.51 8.28 -5.49
CA CYS A 183 -17.19 8.10 -4.23
C CYS A 183 -16.12 8.44 -3.20
N PRO A 184 -16.22 9.56 -2.45
CA PRO A 184 -15.30 9.82 -1.37
C PRO A 184 -15.32 8.56 -0.52
N SER A 185 -14.15 7.95 -0.39
CA SER A 185 -13.97 6.76 0.42
C SER A 185 -14.61 7.04 1.76
N ARG A 186 -15.70 6.32 2.09
CA ARG A 186 -16.24 6.28 3.45
C ARG A 186 -15.31 5.46 4.35
N ILE A 187 -14.00 5.53 4.11
CA ILE A 187 -12.97 4.96 4.96
C ILE A 187 -12.88 5.94 6.13
N PRO A 188 -13.35 5.56 7.32
CA PRO A 188 -13.16 6.43 8.47
C PRO A 188 -11.66 6.54 8.73
N ARG A 189 -11.21 7.78 8.88
CA ARG A 189 -9.85 8.07 9.33
C ARG A 189 -9.68 7.49 10.73
N PRO A 190 -8.59 6.74 11.01
CA PRO A 190 -8.18 6.42 12.36
C PRO A 190 -8.10 7.73 13.11
N VAL A 191 -8.73 7.75 14.28
CA VAL A 191 -8.74 8.94 15.12
C VAL A 191 -7.29 9.32 15.39
N SER A 192 -6.90 10.49 14.90
CA SER A 192 -5.55 10.98 15.05
C SER A 192 -5.25 11.19 16.54
N GLY A 193 -4.12 10.68 17.02
CA GLY A 193 -3.75 10.70 18.45
C GLY A 193 -3.72 9.33 19.12
N LEU A 194 -4.06 8.26 18.41
CA LEU A 194 -3.85 6.89 18.91
C LEU A 194 -2.37 6.53 18.80
N SER A 195 -1.71 6.33 19.95
CA SER A 195 -0.30 5.94 20.00
C SER A 195 -0.04 4.51 19.49
N GLN A 196 -1.09 3.71 19.31
CA GLN A 196 -1.01 2.34 18.80
C GLN A 196 -1.73 2.25 17.46
N ALA A 197 -1.05 1.69 16.46
CA ALA A 197 -1.66 1.37 15.18
C ALA A 197 -2.86 0.41 15.40
N PRO A 198 -4.03 0.66 14.80
CA PRO A 198 -5.15 -0.27 14.87
C PRO A 198 -4.71 -1.64 14.36
N GLN A 199 -4.96 -2.68 15.19
CA GLN A 199 -4.56 -4.05 14.86
C GLN A 199 -5.53 -4.64 13.84
N ASP A 200 -6.83 -4.45 14.07
CA ASP A 200 -7.88 -5.00 13.21
C ASP A 200 -9.00 -3.98 12.94
N VAL A 201 -9.64 -4.15 11.79
CA VAL A 201 -10.83 -3.44 11.32
C VAL A 201 -12.01 -4.39 11.34
N PHE A 202 -13.15 -3.91 11.82
CA PHE A 202 -14.42 -4.61 11.78
C PHE A 202 -15.30 -4.02 10.72
N ALA A 203 -15.79 -4.90 9.87
CA ALA A 203 -16.62 -4.55 8.74
C ALA A 203 -17.78 -5.52 8.61
N TRP A 204 -18.87 -5.04 8.05
CA TRP A 204 -19.96 -5.86 7.58
C TRP A 204 -19.94 -5.94 6.06
N LEU A 205 -20.21 -7.14 5.56
CA LEU A 205 -20.39 -7.44 4.15
C LEU A 205 -21.78 -8.05 3.98
N THR A 206 -22.65 -7.39 3.24
CA THR A 206 -23.95 -7.97 2.86
C THR A 206 -23.82 -8.62 1.49
N LEU A 207 -24.07 -9.93 1.42
CA LEU A 207 -24.12 -10.69 0.18
C LEU A 207 -25.58 -11.00 -0.15
N GLU A 208 -26.05 -10.59 -1.32
CA GLU A 208 -27.35 -11.01 -1.84
C GLU A 208 -27.22 -12.41 -2.46
N GLY A 209 -28.07 -13.35 -2.03
CA GLY A 209 -28.04 -14.73 -2.53
C GLY A 209 -28.28 -15.79 -1.45
N PRO A 210 -28.37 -17.07 -1.87
CA PRO A 210 -28.69 -18.18 -0.98
C PRO A 210 -27.59 -18.45 0.07
N GLY A 211 -27.99 -19.03 1.20
CA GLY A 211 -27.22 -19.10 2.46
C GLY A 211 -25.85 -19.82 2.44
N ASP A 212 -25.46 -20.48 1.35
CA ASP A 212 -24.13 -21.10 1.22
C ASP A 212 -23.00 -20.08 0.95
N THR A 213 -23.33 -18.79 0.78
CA THR A 213 -22.38 -17.73 0.42
C THR A 213 -21.27 -17.51 1.47
N ALA A 214 -21.54 -17.75 2.76
CA ALA A 214 -20.55 -17.60 3.81
C ALA A 214 -19.39 -18.62 3.68
N SER A 215 -19.70 -19.88 3.36
CA SER A 215 -18.71 -20.95 3.18
C SER A 215 -17.80 -20.68 1.98
N ASP A 216 -18.37 -20.15 0.89
CA ASP A 216 -17.59 -19.78 -0.28
C ASP A 216 -16.70 -18.56 -0.01
N LEU A 217 -17.18 -17.58 0.76
CA LEU A 217 -16.35 -16.45 1.18
C LEU A 217 -15.19 -16.90 2.07
N GLU A 218 -15.41 -17.83 3.00
CA GLU A 218 -14.31 -18.38 3.81
C GLU A 218 -13.22 -19.02 2.95
N LYS A 219 -13.59 -19.73 1.87
CA LYS A 219 -12.61 -20.29 0.94
C LYS A 219 -11.81 -19.19 0.24
N VAL A 220 -12.47 -18.10 -0.17
CA VAL A 220 -11.81 -16.93 -0.76
C VAL A 220 -10.85 -16.29 0.25
N ILE A 221 -11.29 -16.09 1.49
CA ILE A 221 -10.47 -15.52 2.56
C ILE A 221 -9.22 -16.36 2.82
N ARG A 222 -9.35 -17.70 2.84
CA ARG A 222 -8.19 -18.61 2.99
C ARG A 222 -7.22 -18.56 1.81
N SER A 223 -7.65 -18.06 0.65
CA SER A 223 -6.81 -17.89 -0.54
C SER A 223 -6.09 -16.54 -0.62
N LEU A 224 -6.36 -15.62 0.32
CA LEU A 224 -5.74 -14.30 0.34
C LEU A 224 -4.21 -14.38 0.55
N PRO A 225 -3.45 -13.37 0.08
CA PRO A 225 -2.02 -13.25 0.36
C PRO A 225 -1.72 -13.27 1.85
N ARG A 226 -0.57 -13.83 2.26
CA ARG A 226 -0.20 -14.01 3.68
C ARG A 226 -0.13 -12.72 4.51
N ASN A 227 0.05 -11.58 3.86
CA ASN A 227 0.09 -10.26 4.48
C ASN A 227 -1.31 -9.62 4.63
N VAL A 228 -2.35 -10.22 4.05
CA VAL A 228 -3.74 -9.78 4.12
C VAL A 228 -4.45 -10.70 5.11
N LYS A 229 -4.74 -10.20 6.30
CA LYS A 229 -5.49 -10.97 7.31
C LYS A 229 -6.95 -10.60 7.19
N ALA A 230 -7.82 -11.59 6.99
CA ALA A 230 -9.25 -11.44 7.11
C ALA A 230 -9.80 -12.73 7.73
N GLU A 231 -10.85 -12.59 8.52
CA GLU A 231 -11.53 -13.67 9.22
C GLU A 231 -13.02 -13.36 9.26
N VAL A 232 -13.85 -14.37 9.00
CA VAL A 232 -15.28 -14.30 9.27
C VAL A 232 -15.47 -14.48 10.76
N TRP A 233 -15.95 -13.45 11.45
CA TRP A 233 -16.24 -13.50 12.88
C TRP A 233 -17.65 -14.03 13.13
N GLY A 234 -18.61 -13.63 12.28
CA GLY A 234 -20.00 -13.99 12.41
C GLY A 234 -20.71 -13.93 11.07
N ALA A 235 -21.82 -14.63 10.95
CA ALA A 235 -22.72 -14.51 9.80
C ALA A 235 -24.16 -14.63 10.28
N ASP A 236 -25.01 -13.72 9.81
CA ASP A 236 -26.46 -13.79 9.96
C ASP A 236 -27.07 -14.09 8.59
N ILE A 237 -27.77 -15.21 8.47
CA ILE A 237 -28.24 -15.77 7.20
C ILE A 237 -29.75 -15.61 7.14
N SER A 238 -30.22 -14.96 6.09
CA SER A 238 -31.64 -14.88 5.72
C SER A 238 -31.88 -15.54 4.36
N ASP A 239 -33.14 -15.79 4.02
CA ASP A 239 -33.52 -16.38 2.73
C ASP A 239 -33.13 -15.51 1.51
N ALA A 240 -32.91 -14.21 1.72
CA ALA A 240 -32.61 -13.25 0.66
C ALA A 240 -31.16 -12.75 0.66
N SER A 241 -30.48 -12.78 1.81
CA SER A 241 -29.15 -12.21 1.98
C SER A 241 -28.41 -12.81 3.17
N THR A 242 -27.08 -12.76 3.10
CA THR A 242 -26.19 -13.11 4.20
C THR A 242 -25.43 -11.87 4.64
N LEU A 243 -25.58 -11.47 5.90
CA LEU A 243 -24.76 -10.45 6.54
C LEU A 243 -23.55 -11.12 7.17
N ILE A 244 -22.35 -10.73 6.77
CA ILE A 244 -21.10 -11.32 7.24
C ILE A 244 -20.32 -10.28 8.02
N GLU A 245 -19.95 -10.63 9.25
CA GLU A 245 -19.04 -9.85 10.08
C GLU A 245 -17.62 -10.28 9.80
N LEU A 246 -16.79 -9.32 9.41
CA LEU A 246 -15.41 -9.52 9.04
C LEU A 246 -14.50 -8.80 10.03
N ARG A 247 -13.48 -9.50 10.50
CA ARG A 247 -12.31 -8.94 11.17
C ARG A 247 -11.14 -9.01 10.22
N MET A 248 -10.49 -7.89 9.93
CA MET A 248 -9.43 -7.86 8.94
C MET A 248 -8.31 -6.89 9.28
N SER A 249 -7.11 -7.09 8.74
CA SER A 249 -6.04 -6.11 8.86
C SER A 249 -6.42 -4.82 8.13
N TRP A 250 -5.77 -3.71 8.49
CA TRP A 250 -5.99 -2.43 7.83
C TRP A 250 -5.69 -2.50 6.31
N GLU A 251 -4.64 -3.23 5.92
CA GLU A 251 -4.32 -3.46 4.50
C GLU A 251 -5.45 -4.23 3.80
N ALA A 252 -6.00 -5.25 4.45
CA ALA A 252 -7.13 -6.00 3.90
C ALA A 252 -8.36 -5.10 3.71
N TRP A 253 -8.66 -4.24 4.67
CA TRP A 253 -9.73 -3.26 4.57
C TRP A 253 -9.55 -2.30 3.38
N ILE A 254 -8.37 -1.70 3.24
CA ILE A 254 -8.08 -0.80 2.11
C ILE A 254 -8.19 -1.55 0.77
N LEU A 255 -7.64 -2.76 0.68
CA LEU A 255 -7.70 -3.57 -0.53
C LEU A 255 -9.13 -4.00 -0.88
N TRP A 256 -9.94 -4.36 0.10
CA TRP A 256 -11.30 -4.88 -0.14
C TRP A 256 -12.31 -3.76 -0.41
N THR A 257 -12.18 -2.63 0.27
CA THR A 257 -13.06 -1.47 0.04
C THR A 257 -12.89 -0.85 -1.35
N SER A 258 -11.79 -1.13 -2.05
CA SER A 258 -11.61 -0.70 -3.44
C SER A 258 -12.41 -1.56 -4.44
N VAL A 259 -12.82 -2.78 -4.06
CA VAL A 259 -13.48 -3.75 -4.96
C VAL A 259 -14.88 -4.16 -4.50
N VAL A 260 -15.19 -4.08 -3.21
CA VAL A 260 -16.43 -4.54 -2.60
C VAL A 260 -16.97 -3.48 -1.65
N HIS A 261 -18.29 -3.34 -1.58
CA HIS A 261 -18.93 -2.47 -0.60
C HIS A 261 -18.88 -3.13 0.79
N LEU A 262 -18.10 -2.55 1.69
CA LEU A 262 -18.03 -2.95 3.08
C LEU A 262 -18.53 -1.80 3.97
N GLU A 263 -19.37 -2.14 4.95
CA GLU A 263 -19.84 -1.21 5.96
C GLU A 263 -18.90 -1.25 7.18
N PHE A 264 -18.19 -0.15 7.44
CA PHE A 264 -17.32 -0.05 8.60
C PHE A 264 -18.11 -0.08 9.91
N ARG A 265 -17.65 -0.87 10.88
CA ARG A 265 -18.24 -0.92 12.24
C ARG A 265 -17.30 -0.38 13.31
N GLY A 266 -16.00 -0.61 13.19
CA GLY A 266 -15.04 -0.15 14.19
C GLY A 266 -13.61 -0.60 13.97
N VAL A 267 -12.75 -0.22 14.90
CA VAL A 267 -11.33 -0.65 14.98
C VAL A 267 -11.04 -1.22 16.35
N VAL A 268 -10.18 -2.25 16.40
CA VAL A 268 -9.58 -2.73 17.64
C VAL A 268 -8.21 -2.10 17.83
N LEU A 269 -8.05 -1.46 18.98
CA LEU A 269 -6.82 -0.83 19.42
C LEU A 269 -6.21 -1.69 20.54
N GLY A 270 -4.97 -2.14 20.34
CA GLY A 270 -4.25 -2.94 21.33
C GLY A 270 -4.48 -4.45 21.24
N VAL A 271 -3.82 -5.18 22.15
CA VAL A 271 -3.59 -6.64 22.05
C VAL A 271 -4.77 -7.52 22.49
N ASN A 272 -5.82 -6.95 23.07
CA ASN A 272 -6.95 -7.72 23.58
C ASN A 272 -8.23 -6.89 23.58
N LEU A 273 -9.26 -7.39 22.91
CA LEU A 273 -10.65 -7.06 23.21
C LEU A 273 -11.46 -8.36 23.24
N HIS A 274 -11.75 -8.83 24.46
CA HIS A 274 -12.91 -9.69 24.69
C HIS A 274 -14.14 -8.79 24.64
N TRP A 275 -14.85 -8.80 23.51
CA TRP A 275 -16.23 -8.32 23.47
C TRP A 275 -17.11 -9.46 23.98
N GLN A 276 -17.75 -9.25 25.13
CA GLN A 276 -18.86 -10.08 25.63
C GLN A 276 -20.16 -9.60 25.00
#